data_AF-A0A0X7JZE9-F1
#
_entry.id   AF-A0A0X7JZE9-F1
#
_cell.length_a   1.000
_cell.length_b   1.000
_cell.length_c   1.000
_cell.angle_alpha   90.00
_cell.angle_beta   90.00
_cell.angle_gamma   90.00
#
_symmetry.space_group_name_H-M   'P 1'
#
loop_
_entity.id
_entity.type
_entity.pdbx_description
1 polymer ?
#
loop_
_entity_poly.entity_id
_entity_poly.type
_entity_poly.pdbx_seq_one_letter_code
_entity_poly.pdbx_strand_id
1 'polypeptide(L)'
;MGLILRLGGVYETRGDSESRNSWADNALGFRSGLGVFLQENADILKRIGEYAQPHTTYYLLQLVERLVDVDAGMAFDLAISILQSSTRLGYQNDTLGVDLLVKLIGIFLADHKEIFEDAARRAQLIDCLEIFMDAGWPAARRLLYRLPEFIQ
;
A
#
# COMPACT_ATOMS: atom_id res chain seq x y z
N MET A 1 -42.81 -29.91 -29.46
CA MET A 1 -42.84 -31.40 -29.51
C MET A 1 -41.85 -31.83 -30.58
N GLY A 2 -40.70 -32.40 -30.19
CA GLY A 2 -39.65 -32.82 -31.13
C GLY A 2 -38.29 -33.06 -30.46
N LEU A 3 -38.21 -34.21 -29.79
CA LEU A 3 -37.07 -34.94 -29.19
C LEU A 3 -35.66 -34.33 -29.10
N ILE A 4 -35.17 -34.28 -27.86
CA ILE A 4 -33.76 -34.17 -27.45
C ILE A 4 -33.10 -35.56 -27.66
N LEU A 5 -32.17 -35.66 -28.62
CA LEU A 5 -31.23 -36.79 -28.70
C LEU A 5 -30.01 -36.48 -27.85
N ARG A 6 -29.99 -37.11 -26.67
CA ARG A 6 -28.90 -37.08 -25.69
C ARG A 6 -27.77 -37.99 -26.20
N LEU A 7 -26.81 -37.44 -26.93
CA LEU A 7 -25.53 -38.11 -27.16
C LEU A 7 -24.59 -37.78 -26.01
N GLY A 8 -24.23 -38.83 -25.27
CA GLY A 8 -23.25 -38.77 -24.20
C GLY A 8 -21.89 -38.35 -24.74
N GLY A 9 -21.39 -37.24 -24.20
CA GLY A 9 -20.00 -36.86 -24.22
C GLY A 9 -19.75 -36.19 -22.88
N VAL A 10 -19.16 -36.94 -21.95
CA VAL A 10 -18.60 -36.36 -20.73
C VAL A 10 -17.46 -35.46 -21.20
N TYR A 11 -17.69 -34.15 -21.27
CA TYR A 11 -16.61 -33.17 -21.28
C TYR A 11 -16.04 -33.14 -19.85
N GLU A 12 -15.21 -34.12 -19.55
CA GLU A 12 -14.31 -34.09 -18.40
C GLU A 12 -13.31 -32.96 -18.65
N THR A 13 -13.58 -31.77 -18.13
CA THR A 13 -12.65 -30.63 -18.13
C THR A 13 -11.49 -30.94 -17.18
N ARG A 14 -10.60 -31.83 -17.61
CA ARG A 14 -9.39 -32.24 -16.86
C ARG A 14 -8.22 -31.25 -17.03
N GLY A 15 -8.34 -30.26 -17.93
CA GLY A 15 -7.31 -29.24 -18.20
C GLY A 15 -7.50 -27.89 -17.49
N ASP A 16 -8.70 -27.61 -16.95
CA ASP A 16 -9.02 -26.30 -16.36
C ASP A 16 -8.56 -26.19 -14.90
N SER A 17 -8.54 -27.30 -14.16
CA SER A 17 -8.06 -27.34 -12.77
C SER A 17 -6.54 -27.19 -12.67
N GLU A 18 -5.80 -27.81 -13.59
CA GLU A 18 -4.33 -27.83 -13.59
C GLU A 18 -3.76 -26.46 -14.02
N SER A 19 -4.40 -25.83 -15.03
CA SER A 19 -4.13 -24.46 -15.41
C SER A 19 -4.48 -23.49 -14.28
N ARG A 20 -5.68 -23.56 -13.67
CA ARG A 20 -6.03 -22.66 -12.55
C ARG A 20 -5.07 -22.76 -11.35
N ASN A 21 -4.59 -23.96 -11.03
CA ASN A 21 -3.66 -24.16 -9.91
C ASN A 21 -2.29 -23.54 -10.19
N SER A 22 -1.75 -23.66 -11.41
CA SER A 22 -0.45 -23.07 -11.77
C SER A 22 -0.42 -21.53 -11.66
N TRP A 23 -1.53 -20.85 -11.98
CA TRP A 23 -1.63 -19.39 -11.87
C TRP A 23 -1.76 -18.94 -10.42
N ALA A 24 -2.54 -19.68 -9.62
CA ALA A 24 -2.66 -19.44 -8.19
C ALA A 24 -1.31 -19.67 -7.48
N ASP A 25 -0.60 -20.74 -7.81
CA ASP A 25 0.71 -21.07 -7.23
C ASP A 25 1.77 -20.03 -7.60
N ASN A 26 1.80 -19.55 -8.85
CA ASN A 26 2.68 -18.46 -9.26
C ASN A 26 2.35 -17.14 -8.55
N ALA A 27 1.07 -16.80 -8.40
CA ALA A 27 0.67 -15.59 -7.68
C ALA A 27 0.97 -15.67 -6.18
N LEU A 28 0.82 -16.84 -5.56
CA LEU A 28 1.21 -17.09 -4.18
C LEU A 28 2.74 -17.04 -4.01
N GLY A 29 3.49 -17.66 -4.90
CA GLY A 29 4.96 -17.61 -4.90
C GLY A 29 5.50 -16.19 -5.09
N PHE A 30 4.88 -15.40 -5.99
CA PHE A 30 5.23 -13.99 -6.19
C PHE A 30 4.94 -13.14 -4.94
N ARG A 31 3.77 -13.32 -4.31
CA ARG A 31 3.43 -12.62 -3.05
C ARG A 31 4.37 -12.98 -1.90
N SER A 32 4.69 -14.26 -1.74
CA SER A 32 5.68 -14.71 -0.77
C SER A 32 7.07 -14.11 -1.04
N GLY A 33 7.47 -14.01 -2.31
CA GLY A 33 8.71 -13.34 -2.71
C GLY A 33 8.72 -11.85 -2.37
N LEU A 34 7.60 -11.14 -2.56
CA LEU A 34 7.47 -9.74 -2.16
C LEU A 34 7.51 -9.55 -0.64
N GLY A 35 6.95 -10.49 0.13
CA GLY A 35 7.03 -10.47 1.59
C GLY A 35 8.47 -10.56 2.08
N VAL A 36 9.23 -11.54 1.54
CA VAL A 36 10.67 -11.66 1.82
C VAL A 36 11.44 -10.42 1.38
N PHE A 37 11.17 -9.91 0.18
CA PHE A 37 11.80 -8.70 -0.32
C PHE A 37 11.58 -7.52 0.65
N LEU A 38 10.34 -7.27 1.05
CA LEU A 38 10.01 -6.18 1.98
C LEU A 38 10.72 -6.38 3.33
N GLN A 39 10.66 -7.59 3.89
CA GLN A 39 11.28 -7.91 5.17
C GLN A 39 12.80 -7.67 5.16
N GLU A 40 13.49 -8.11 4.10
CA GLU A 40 14.95 -8.01 4.01
C GLU A 40 15.44 -6.60 3.63
N ASN A 41 14.63 -5.85 2.88
CA ASN A 41 15.07 -4.59 2.28
C ASN A 41 14.47 -3.34 2.94
N ALA A 42 13.53 -3.46 3.88
CA ALA A 42 12.87 -2.32 4.52
C ALA A 42 13.88 -1.27 5.02
N ASP A 43 14.92 -1.68 5.73
CA ASP A 43 15.92 -0.75 6.28
C ASP A 43 16.80 -0.11 5.19
N ILE A 44 17.07 -0.82 4.10
CA ILE A 44 17.75 -0.25 2.93
C ILE A 44 16.85 0.81 2.27
N LEU A 45 15.57 0.51 2.09
CA LEU A 45 14.60 1.43 1.50
C LEU A 45 14.43 2.70 2.36
N LYS A 46 14.40 2.57 3.70
CA LYS A 46 14.42 3.71 4.63
C LYS A 46 15.67 4.58 4.42
N ARG A 47 16.86 3.97 4.38
CA ARG A 47 18.12 4.68 4.14
C ARG A 47 18.17 5.37 2.79
N ILE A 48 17.57 4.80 1.74
CA ILE A 48 17.44 5.50 0.45
C ILE A 48 16.53 6.73 0.63
N GLY A 49 15.39 6.57 1.33
CA GLY A 49 14.45 7.65 1.65
C GLY A 49 15.06 8.80 2.46
N GLU A 50 16.06 8.53 3.30
CA GLU A 50 16.76 9.56 4.09
C GLU A 50 17.49 10.61 3.23
N TYR A 51 17.93 10.22 2.03
CA TYR A 51 18.71 11.07 1.12
C TYR A 51 18.02 11.30 -0.23
N ALA A 52 16.80 10.76 -0.40
CA ALA A 52 16.06 10.81 -1.65
C ALA A 52 15.60 12.24 -1.98
N GLN A 53 15.89 12.69 -3.21
CA GLN A 53 15.29 13.90 -3.76
C GLN A 53 13.77 13.70 -3.95
N PRO A 54 12.96 14.77 -3.99
CA PRO A 54 11.50 14.70 -4.10
C PRO A 54 10.98 13.69 -5.13
N HIS A 55 11.56 13.70 -6.33
CA HIS A 55 11.21 12.76 -7.39
C HIS A 55 11.46 11.28 -6.99
N THR A 56 12.59 10.98 -6.35
CA THR A 56 12.90 9.62 -5.88
C THR A 56 11.97 9.21 -4.73
N THR A 57 11.68 10.12 -3.80
CA THR A 57 10.70 9.90 -2.72
C THR A 57 9.34 9.48 -3.29
N TYR A 58 8.89 10.16 -4.34
CA TYR A 58 7.64 9.81 -5.02
C TYR A 58 7.63 8.36 -5.54
N TYR A 59 8.68 7.89 -6.21
CA TYR A 59 8.74 6.49 -6.67
C TYR A 59 8.89 5.48 -5.53
N LEU A 60 9.58 5.83 -4.45
CA LEU A 60 9.64 4.98 -3.26
C LEU A 60 8.24 4.82 -2.65
N LEU A 61 7.45 5.89 -2.57
CA LEU A 61 6.08 5.82 -2.06
C LEU A 61 5.15 5.06 -3.00
N GLN A 62 5.36 5.13 -4.32
CA GLN A 62 4.66 4.25 -5.26
C GLN A 62 5.03 2.77 -5.06
N LEU A 63 6.29 2.46 -4.77
CA LEU A 63 6.70 1.11 -4.41
C LEU A 63 5.98 0.67 -3.13
N VAL A 64 5.94 1.53 -2.11
CA VAL A 64 5.22 1.24 -0.86
C VAL A 64 3.74 0.96 -1.12
N GLU A 65 3.07 1.72 -1.99
CA GLU A 65 1.68 1.48 -2.40
C GLU A 65 1.47 0.04 -2.91
N ARG A 66 2.43 -0.51 -3.66
CA ARG A 66 2.38 -1.90 -4.18
C ARG A 66 2.61 -2.97 -3.11
N LEU A 67 3.18 -2.58 -1.98
CA LEU A 67 3.54 -3.48 -0.88
C LEU A 67 2.49 -3.51 0.24
N VAL A 68 1.48 -2.64 0.18
CA VAL A 68 0.40 -2.59 1.18
C VAL A 68 -0.32 -3.94 1.29
N ASP A 69 -0.68 -4.56 0.16
CA ASP A 69 -1.35 -5.88 0.13
C ASP A 69 -0.45 -7.05 0.56
N VAL A 70 0.85 -6.81 0.74
CA VAL A 70 1.82 -7.83 1.16
C VAL A 70 1.97 -7.83 2.67
N ASP A 71 2.23 -6.64 3.25
CA ASP A 71 2.24 -6.41 4.69
C ASP A 71 1.93 -4.92 4.94
N ALA A 72 0.68 -4.63 5.28
CA ALA A 72 0.21 -3.26 5.48
C ALA A 72 0.95 -2.55 6.63
N GLY A 73 1.35 -3.28 7.68
CA GLY A 73 2.06 -2.71 8.81
C GLY A 73 3.46 -2.27 8.43
N MET A 74 4.25 -3.16 7.82
CA MET A 74 5.59 -2.82 7.35
C MET A 74 5.57 -1.76 6.26
N ALA A 75 4.58 -1.81 5.35
CA ALA A 75 4.39 -0.80 4.33
C ALA A 75 4.10 0.58 4.93
N PHE A 76 3.22 0.66 5.94
CA PHE A 76 2.92 1.90 6.65
C PHE A 76 4.16 2.46 7.35
N ASP A 77 4.88 1.63 8.12
CA ASP A 77 6.08 2.05 8.85
C ASP A 77 7.17 2.58 7.89
N LEU A 78 7.30 1.94 6.72
CA LEU A 78 8.19 2.39 5.65
C LEU A 78 7.74 3.71 5.02
N ALA A 79 6.44 3.87 4.73
CA ALA A 79 5.88 5.10 4.19
C ALA A 79 6.17 6.29 5.12
N ILE A 80 5.86 6.14 6.41
CA ILE A 80 6.06 7.17 7.43
C ILE A 80 7.54 7.56 7.50
N SER A 81 8.45 6.57 7.56
CA SER A 81 9.88 6.84 7.61
C SER A 81 10.36 7.66 6.41
N ILE A 82 9.93 7.31 5.19
CA ILE A 82 10.29 8.00 3.95
C ILE A 82 9.70 9.42 3.93
N LEU A 83 8.43 9.57 4.28
CA LEU A 83 7.74 10.85 4.30
C LEU A 83 8.42 11.81 5.29
N GLN A 84 8.63 11.37 6.53
CA GLN A 84 9.27 12.18 7.57
C GLN A 84 10.68 12.59 7.17
N SER A 85 11.50 11.69 6.63
CA SER A 85 12.87 12.03 6.22
C SER A 85 12.92 12.99 5.03
N SER A 86 11.98 12.85 4.08
CA SER A 86 11.91 13.66 2.86
C SER A 86 11.59 15.14 3.12
N THR A 87 11.05 15.46 4.31
CA THR A 87 10.74 16.84 4.72
C THR A 87 11.96 17.76 4.73
N ARG A 88 13.13 17.18 5.05
CA ARG A 88 14.43 17.88 5.07
C ARG A 88 14.85 18.37 3.68
N LEU A 89 14.33 17.74 2.63
CA LEU A 89 14.62 18.04 1.23
C LEU A 89 13.45 18.74 0.54
N GLY A 90 12.43 19.16 1.30
CA GLY A 90 11.32 19.98 0.80
C GLY A 90 10.25 19.19 0.04
N TYR A 91 10.15 17.87 0.22
CA TYR A 91 9.13 17.05 -0.45
C TYR A 91 7.69 17.48 -0.13
N GLN A 92 7.47 18.04 1.05
CA GLN A 92 6.21 18.66 1.44
C GLN A 92 5.82 19.87 0.57
N ASN A 93 6.67 20.35 -0.34
CA ASN A 93 6.31 21.40 -1.30
C ASN A 93 6.00 20.82 -2.70
N ASP A 94 6.14 19.51 -2.90
CA ASP A 94 5.90 18.82 -4.17
C ASP A 94 4.41 18.47 -4.33
N THR A 95 3.79 18.97 -5.40
CA THR A 95 2.38 18.73 -5.71
C THR A 95 2.07 17.25 -5.95
N LEU A 96 2.99 16.51 -6.58
CA LEU A 96 2.80 15.07 -6.82
C LEU A 96 2.87 14.26 -5.52
N GLY A 97 3.62 14.77 -4.53
CA GLY A 97 3.80 14.09 -3.25
C GLY A 97 2.55 14.10 -2.38
N VAL A 98 1.78 15.18 -2.40
CA VAL A 98 0.57 15.29 -1.58
C VAL A 98 -0.56 14.44 -2.08
N ASP A 99 -0.76 14.38 -3.40
CA ASP A 99 -1.79 13.51 -3.98
C ASP A 99 -1.49 12.03 -3.69
N LEU A 100 -0.21 11.64 -3.78
CA LEU A 100 0.21 10.28 -3.44
C LEU A 100 0.07 9.98 -1.94
N LEU A 101 0.44 10.91 -1.06
CA LEU A 101 0.21 10.78 0.38
C LEU A 101 -1.27 10.53 0.69
N VAL A 102 -2.15 11.38 0.15
CA VAL A 102 -3.59 11.30 0.42
C VAL A 102 -4.17 9.98 -0.07
N LYS A 103 -3.74 9.54 -1.26
CA LYS A 103 -4.11 8.24 -1.81
C LYS A 103 -3.66 7.09 -0.90
N LEU A 104 -2.39 7.11 -0.49
CA LEU A 104 -1.78 6.04 0.30
C LEU A 104 -2.42 5.94 1.69
N ILE A 105 -2.64 7.06 2.37
CA ILE A 105 -3.37 7.09 3.64
C ILE A 105 -4.83 6.65 3.46
N GLY A 106 -5.46 7.02 2.35
CA GLY A 106 -6.81 6.54 2.00
C GLY A 106 -6.89 5.02 1.91
N ILE A 107 -5.90 4.37 1.28
CA ILE A 107 -5.83 2.90 1.19
C ILE A 107 -5.70 2.29 2.59
N PHE A 108 -4.78 2.79 3.42
CA PHE A 108 -4.62 2.25 4.78
C PHE A 108 -5.89 2.38 5.63
N LEU A 109 -6.57 3.54 5.58
CA LEU A 109 -7.78 3.77 6.37
C LEU A 109 -9.00 2.98 5.84
N ALA A 110 -9.06 2.73 4.54
CA ALA A 110 -10.19 2.01 3.93
C ALA A 110 -10.05 0.49 4.13
N ASP A 111 -8.88 -0.07 3.85
CA ASP A 111 -8.71 -1.51 3.67
C ASP A 111 -7.87 -2.17 4.77
N HIS A 112 -7.10 -1.38 5.56
CA HIS A 112 -6.14 -1.89 6.54
C HIS A 112 -6.21 -1.17 7.90
N LYS A 113 -7.40 -0.75 8.32
CA LYS A 113 -7.57 0.07 9.53
C LYS A 113 -7.06 -0.59 10.82
N GLU A 114 -6.99 -1.92 10.84
CA GLU A 114 -6.49 -2.73 11.96
C GLU A 114 -5.05 -2.40 12.34
N ILE A 115 -4.22 -1.92 11.40
CA ILE A 115 -2.84 -1.51 11.71
C ILE A 115 -2.81 -0.31 12.67
N PHE A 116 -3.90 0.46 12.70
CA PHE A 116 -4.08 1.61 13.58
C PHE A 116 -4.68 1.23 14.93
N GLU A 117 -4.86 -0.05 15.29
CA GLU A 117 -5.06 -0.44 16.69
C GLU A 117 -3.80 -0.13 17.53
N ASP A 118 -2.63 -0.12 16.89
CA ASP A 118 -1.38 0.37 17.46
C ASP A 118 -1.39 1.89 17.63
N ALA A 119 -1.32 2.33 18.88
CA ALA A 119 -1.27 3.73 19.25
C ALA A 119 -0.05 4.47 18.68
N ALA A 120 1.08 3.79 18.50
CA ALA A 120 2.30 4.39 17.94
C ALA A 120 2.10 4.74 16.46
N ARG A 121 1.48 3.86 15.68
CA ARG A 121 1.15 4.13 14.27
C ARG A 121 0.13 5.25 14.10
N ARG A 122 -0.87 5.34 15.00
CA ARG A 122 -1.80 6.48 15.03
C ARG A 122 -1.07 7.80 15.28
N ALA A 123 -0.18 7.85 16.27
CA ALA A 123 0.61 9.04 16.57
C ALA A 123 1.49 9.44 15.37
N GLN A 124 2.20 8.48 14.78
CA GLN A 124 3.02 8.72 13.59
C GLN A 124 2.24 9.24 12.39
N LEU A 125 1.01 8.76 12.17
CA LEU A 125 0.14 9.28 11.12
C LEU A 125 -0.24 10.74 11.38
N ILE A 126 -0.63 11.06 12.61
CA ILE A 126 -0.99 12.42 13.01
C ILE A 126 0.21 13.36 12.80
N ASP A 127 1.38 12.99 13.35
CA ASP A 127 2.61 13.77 13.20
C ASP A 127 2.96 14.01 11.73
N CYS A 128 2.81 12.98 10.89
CA CYS A 128 3.05 13.11 9.46
C CYS A 128 2.05 14.08 8.80
N LEU A 129 0.75 13.96 9.10
CA LEU A 129 -0.27 14.84 8.52
C LEU A 129 -0.12 16.30 8.97
N GLU A 130 0.33 16.54 10.21
CA GLU A 130 0.61 17.88 10.73
C GLU A 130 1.72 18.57 9.91
N ILE A 131 2.79 17.86 9.56
CA ILE A 131 3.87 18.41 8.72
C ILE A 131 3.34 18.91 7.36
N PHE A 132 2.47 18.13 6.71
CA PHE A 132 1.87 18.53 5.44
C PHE A 132 0.81 19.62 5.62
N MET A 133 0.10 19.63 6.75
CA MET A 133 -0.83 20.71 7.08
C MET A 133 -0.09 22.06 7.23
N ASP A 134 1.04 22.06 7.92
CA ASP A 134 1.88 23.25 8.15
C ASP A 134 2.51 23.77 6.86
N ALA A 135 2.80 22.88 5.90
CA ALA A 135 3.19 23.24 4.54
C ALA A 135 2.04 23.82 3.69
N GLY A 136 0.82 23.89 4.22
CA GLY A 136 -0.33 24.55 3.62
C GLY A 136 -1.27 23.65 2.84
N TRP A 137 -1.17 22.32 2.97
CA TRP A 137 -1.98 21.39 2.18
C TRP A 137 -3.38 21.17 2.75
N PRO A 138 -4.45 21.60 2.05
CA PRO A 138 -5.82 21.44 2.56
C PRO A 138 -6.25 19.97 2.63
N ALA A 139 -5.65 19.10 1.82
CA ALA A 139 -5.98 17.67 1.80
C ALA A 139 -5.50 16.94 3.07
N ALA A 140 -4.29 17.25 3.55
CA ALA A 140 -3.77 16.73 4.82
C ALA A 140 -4.66 17.15 6.00
N ARG A 141 -5.05 18.43 6.04
CA ARG A 141 -5.99 18.95 7.05
C ARG A 141 -7.33 18.21 7.05
N ARG A 142 -7.90 17.94 5.86
CA ARG A 142 -9.16 17.19 5.75
C ARG A 142 -9.03 15.75 6.26
N LEU A 143 -7.90 15.08 6.00
CA LEU A 143 -7.65 13.74 6.51
C LEU A 143 -7.55 13.75 8.04
N LEU A 144 -6.78 14.67 8.60
CA LEU A 144 -6.58 14.77 10.05
C LEU A 144 -7.90 14.95 10.82
N TYR A 145 -8.83 15.75 10.31
CA TYR A 145 -10.15 15.91 10.95
C TYR A 145 -11.07 14.69 10.81
N ARG A 146 -10.90 13.88 9.77
CA ARG A 146 -11.72 12.67 9.57
C ARG A 146 -11.11 11.45 10.25
N LEU A 147 -9.85 11.49 10.67
CA LEU A 147 -9.18 10.38 11.36
C LEU A 147 -10.03 9.77 12.50
N PRO A 148 -10.67 10.56 13.39
CA PRO A 148 -11.51 10.00 14.45
C PRO A 148 -12.66 9.12 13.95
N GLU A 149 -13.13 9.32 12.73
CA GLU A 149 -14.20 8.49 12.12
C GLU A 149 -13.68 7.13 11.64
N PHE A 150 -12.35 7.00 11.43
CA PHE A 150 -11.72 5.82 10.84
C PHE A 150 -10.98 4.93 11.85
N ILE A 151 -10.47 5.50 12.95
CA ILE A 151 -9.57 4.82 13.90
C ILE A 151 -10.18 4.60 15.29
N GLN A 152 -11.50 4.70 15.41
CA GLN A 152 -12.27 4.43 16.63
C GLN A 152 -12.53 2.94 16.86
#